data_AF-A0AAP5N4H3-F1
#
_entry.id   AF-A0AAP5N4H3-F1
#
_cell.length_a   1.000
_cell.length_b   1.000
_cell.length_c   1.000
_cell.angle_alpha   90.00
_cell.angle_beta   90.00
_cell.angle_gamma   90.00
#
_symmetry.space_group_name_H-M   'P 1'
#
loop_
_entity.id
_entity.type
_entity.pdbx_description
1 polymer ?
#
loop_
_entity_poly.entity_id
_entity_poly.type
_entity_poly.pdbx_seq_one_letter_code
_entity_poly.pdbx_strand_id
1 'polypeptide(L)' 'MSNPQIENNFKYHAPKEGQPEKYTAIREKAKELAYLIDELCPNSREKSLALTNLEQAVMWANAAIARN' A
#
# COMPACT_ATOMS: atom_id res chain seq x y z
N MET A 1 7.55 8.90 -29.69
CA MET A 1 7.78 9.59 -28.40
C MET A 1 7.36 8.64 -27.29
N SER A 2 8.10 8.55 -26.18
CA SER A 2 7.76 7.69 -25.03
C SER A 2 6.62 8.30 -24.19
N ASN A 3 5.90 7.47 -23.44
CA ASN A 3 4.84 7.91 -22.52
C ASN A 3 5.44 8.19 -21.13
N PRO A 4 5.52 9.46 -20.67
CA PRO A 4 6.20 9.81 -19.42
C PRO A 4 5.63 9.12 -18.17
N GLN A 5 4.32 8.85 -18.15
CA GLN A 5 3.69 8.17 -17.02
C GLN A 5 4.15 6.71 -16.91
N ILE A 6 4.28 6.02 -18.04
CA ILE A 6 4.77 4.64 -18.08
C ILE A 6 6.23 4.62 -17.64
N GLU A 7 7.08 5.49 -18.20
CA GLU A 7 8.49 5.58 -17.80
C GLU A 7 8.64 5.86 -16.29
N ASN A 8 7.82 6.74 -15.72
CA ASN A 8 7.84 7.02 -14.29
C ASN A 8 7.30 5.84 -13.45
N ASN A 9 6.27 5.14 -13.90
CA ASN A 9 5.67 4.04 -13.15
C ASN A 9 6.58 2.80 -13.06
N PHE A 10 7.39 2.57 -14.10
CA PHE A 10 8.21 1.36 -14.25
C PHE A 10 9.71 1.58 -14.00
N LYS A 11 10.18 2.81 -13.76
CA LYS A 11 11.56 3.04 -13.33
C LYS A 11 11.78 2.66 -11.86
N TYR A 12 13.04 2.41 -11.51
CA TYR A 12 13.47 2.30 -10.12
C TYR A 12 13.42 3.67 -9.42
N HIS A 13 12.81 3.70 -8.24
CA HIS A 13 12.76 4.88 -7.36
C HIS A 13 13.53 4.58 -6.09
N ALA A 14 14.76 5.11 -6.00
CA ALA A 14 15.55 5.01 -4.77
C ALA A 14 14.84 5.77 -3.63
N PRO A 15 14.80 5.22 -2.40
CA PRO A 15 14.21 5.90 -1.26
C PRO A 15 14.91 7.25 -1.00
N LYS A 16 14.11 8.30 -0.82
CA LYS A 16 14.56 9.63 -0.35
C LYS A 16 14.48 9.70 1.18
N GLU A 17 15.21 10.63 1.77
CA GLU A 17 15.09 10.94 3.21
C GLU A 17 13.63 11.23 3.59
N GLY A 18 13.16 10.67 4.71
CA GLY A 18 11.79 10.83 5.18
C GLY A 18 10.74 9.91 4.49
N GLN A 19 11.08 9.22 3.40
CA GLN A 19 10.17 8.25 2.78
C GLN A 19 10.02 6.95 3.58
N PRO A 20 11.10 6.34 4.12
CA PRO A 20 10.99 5.14 4.98
C PRO A 20 9.98 5.29 6.12
N GLU A 21 9.97 6.44 6.78
CA GLU A 21 9.08 6.77 7.89
C GLU A 21 7.62 6.82 7.43
N LYS A 22 7.34 7.41 6.26
CA LYS A 22 6.00 7.44 5.66
C LYS A 22 5.51 6.03 5.30
N TYR A 23 6.37 5.20 4.71
CA TYR A 23 6.01 3.82 4.39
C TYR A 23 5.68 3.03 5.65
N THR A 24 6.48 3.19 6.71
CA THR A 24 6.25 2.53 8.01
C THR A 24 4.94 2.98 8.63
N ALA A 25 4.66 4.28 8.67
CA ALA A 25 3.42 4.80 9.22
C ALA A 25 2.17 4.21 8.54
N ILE A 26 2.18 4.12 7.20
CA ILE A 26 1.08 3.53 6.44
C ILE A 26 0.93 2.03 6.73
N ARG A 27 2.05 1.28 6.72
CA ARG A 27 2.03 -0.17 6.95
C ARG A 27 1.54 -0.51 8.36
N GLU A 28 1.98 0.23 9.36
CA GLU A 28 1.56 -0.01 10.75
C GLU A 28 0.05 0.23 10.92
N LYS A 29 -0.49 1.33 10.38
CA LYS A 29 -1.94 1.60 10.46
C LYS A 29 -2.78 0.60 9.67
N ALA A 30 -2.31 0.16 8.52
CA ALA A 30 -2.98 -0.91 7.78
C ALA A 30 -2.94 -2.24 8.53
N LYS A 31 -1.81 -2.57 9.17
CA LYS A 31 -1.68 -3.77 10.00
C LYS A 31 -2.64 -3.74 11.19
N GLU A 32 -2.78 -2.61 11.88
CA GLU A 32 -3.77 -2.42 12.94
C GLU A 32 -5.20 -2.69 12.44
N LEU A 33 -5.58 -2.11 11.29
CA LEU A 33 -6.91 -2.35 10.70
C LEU A 33 -7.10 -3.81 10.24
N ALA A 34 -6.05 -4.44 9.70
CA ALA A 34 -6.10 -5.84 9.29
C ALA A 34 -6.41 -6.76 10.49
N TYR A 35 -5.76 -6.53 11.64
CA TYR A 35 -6.07 -7.27 12.87
C TYR A 35 -7.52 -7.05 13.33
N LEU A 36 -8.03 -5.81 13.26
CA LEU A 36 -9.41 -5.51 13.63
C LEU A 36 -10.43 -6.20 12.70
N ILE A 37 -10.16 -6.24 11.39
CA ILE A 37 -10.97 -6.99 10.41
C ILE A 37 -10.90 -8.49 10.73
N ASP A 38 -9.72 -9.00 11.06
CA ASP A 38 -9.54 -10.41 11.37
C ASP A 38 -10.33 -10.83 12.62
N GLU A 39 -10.29 -9.99 13.67
CA GLU A 39 -10.99 -10.23 14.93
C GLU A 39 -12.52 -10.12 14.80
N LEU A 40 -13.01 -9.09 14.12
CA LEU A 40 -14.44 -8.75 14.14
C LEU A 40 -15.26 -9.39 13.02
N CYS A 41 -14.65 -9.72 11.87
CA CYS A 41 -15.38 -10.28 10.74
C CYS A 41 -15.41 -11.82 10.81
N PRO A 42 -16.57 -12.45 10.50
CA PRO A 42 -16.63 -13.91 10.38
C PRO A 42 -15.76 -14.39 9.23
N ASN A 43 -15.36 -15.66 9.26
CA ASN A 43 -14.64 -16.26 8.14
C ASN A 43 -15.55 -16.32 6.91
N SER A 44 -15.31 -15.44 5.94
CA SER A 44 -16.15 -15.28 4.76
C SER A 44 -15.35 -14.74 3.56
N ARG A 45 -15.98 -14.74 2.38
CA ARG A 45 -15.41 -14.14 1.16
C ARG A 45 -15.15 -12.65 1.35
N GLU A 46 -16.05 -11.95 2.02
CA GLU A 46 -15.98 -10.51 2.28
C GLU A 46 -14.77 -10.16 3.15
N LYS A 47 -14.49 -10.95 4.19
CA LYS A 47 -13.29 -10.78 5.03
C LYS A 47 -12.01 -10.93 4.21
N SER A 48 -11.91 -11.99 3.41
CA SER A 48 -10.75 -12.20 2.53
C SER A 48 -10.57 -11.05 1.52
N LEU A 49 -11.66 -10.56 0.93
CA LEU A 49 -11.62 -9.41 0.03
C LEU A 49 -11.25 -8.11 0.74
N ALA A 50 -11.73 -7.88 1.96
CA ALA A 50 -11.37 -6.70 2.75
C ALA A 50 -9.87 -6.64 3.02
N LEU A 51 -9.27 -7.76 3.45
CA LEU A 51 -7.83 -7.87 3.66
C LEU A 51 -7.05 -7.67 2.35
N THR A 52 -7.47 -8.31 1.26
CA THR A 52 -6.82 -8.18 -0.06
C THR A 52 -6.87 -6.74 -0.58
N ASN A 53 -7.99 -6.03 -0.37
CA ASN A 53 -8.13 -4.64 -0.80
C ASN A 53 -7.32 -3.69 0.09
N LEU A 54 -7.19 -3.98 1.39
CA LEU A 54 -6.34 -3.22 2.29
C LEU A 54 -4.86 -3.32 1.89
N GLU A 55 -4.40 -4.53 1.55
CA GLU A 55 -3.03 -4.75 1.03
C GLU A 55 -2.79 -3.96 -0.28
N GLN A 56 -3.74 -3.98 -1.21
CA GLN A 56 -3.66 -3.18 -2.45
C GLN A 56 -3.64 -1.68 -2.16
N ALA A 57 -4.44 -1.20 -1.20
CA ALA A 57 -4.43 0.20 -0.81
C ALA A 57 -3.04 0.62 -0.30
N VAL A 58 -2.40 -0.20 0.55
CA VAL A 58 -1.03 0.03 1.03
C VAL A 58 -0.02 0.02 -0.12
N MET A 59 -0.14 -0.93 -1.05
CA MET A 59 0.73 -1.01 -2.23
C MET A 59 0.66 0.29 -3.04
N TRP A 60 -0.54 0.78 -3.35
CA TRP A 60 -0.73 2.00 -4.12
C TRP A 60 -0.30 3.26 -3.36
N ALA A 61 -0.52 3.32 -2.04
CA ALA A 61 -0.07 4.43 -1.21
C ALA A 61 1.48 4.51 -1.16
N ASN A 62 2.16 3.37 -1.01
CA ASN A 62 3.62 3.32 -1.08
C ASN A 62 4.13 3.69 -2.47
N ALA A 63 3.48 3.23 -3.53
CA ALA A 63 3.82 3.60 -4.90
C ALA A 63 3.66 5.11 -5.13
N ALA A 64 2.64 5.75 -4.55
CA ALA A 64 2.45 7.20 -4.62
C ALA A 64 3.61 7.96 -3.95
N ILE A 65 4.09 7.49 -2.79
CA ILE A 65 5.28 8.06 -2.13
C ILE A 65 6.54 7.83 -2.96
N ALA A 66 6.72 6.64 -3.55
CA ALA A 66 7.92 6.32 -4.32
C ALA A 66 8.01 7.14 -5.62
N ARG A 67 6.87 7.37 -6.29
CA ARG A 67 6.80 7.97 -7.63
C ARG A 67 6.74 9.50 -7.64
N ASN A 68 6.73 10.15 -6.47
CA ASN A 68 6.67 11.61 -6.28
C ASN A 68 7.78 12.06 -5.30
#